data_AF-A0A401FN53-F1
#
_entry.id   AF-A0A401FN53-F1
#
_cell.length_a   1.000
_cell.length_b   1.000
_cell.length_c   1.000
_cell.angle_alpha   90.00
_cell.angle_beta   90.00
_cell.angle_gamma   90.00
#
_symmetry.space_group_name_H-M   'P 1'
#
loop_
_entity.id
_entity.type
_entity.pdbx_description
1 polymer ?
#
loop_
_entity_poly.entity_id
_entity_poly.type
_entity_poly.pdbx_seq_one_letter_code
_entity_poly.pdbx_strand_id
1 'polypeptide(L)'
;MIKDLEEKQRAWNLVSDEIIIDVKAGNNVGFVTLGDASVYSTYTYLLNIIGDQIPVETIAGIASYTQIAAQLSIPLMIDEEMLEVLPATAPMDKISAAIDVNDNIVIMKISAHSKAIYDLIKDKNLLDKAVLVQGASMAEEKITPFNQIDPAAKLPYFSTLLVKKNFVF
;
A
#
# COMPACT_ATOMS: atom_id res chain seq x y z
N MET A 1 15.95 -4.64 1.03
CA MET A 1 15.00 -5.32 0.12
C MET A 1 15.80 -5.82 -1.07
N ILE A 2 15.79 -7.13 -1.34
CA ILE A 2 16.46 -7.72 -2.51
C ILE A 2 15.88 -7.04 -3.75
N LYS A 3 16.73 -6.60 -4.68
CA LYS A 3 16.27 -5.94 -5.93
C LYS A 3 16.27 -6.90 -7.11
N ASP A 4 17.14 -7.90 -7.08
CA ASP A 4 17.26 -8.91 -8.12
C ASP A 4 16.07 -9.88 -8.11
N LEU A 5 15.53 -10.16 -9.30
CA LEU A 5 14.31 -10.96 -9.43
C LEU A 5 14.59 -12.46 -9.24
N GLU A 6 15.74 -12.94 -9.72
CA GLU A 6 16.15 -14.34 -9.56
C GLU A 6 16.45 -14.66 -8.10
N GLU A 7 17.12 -13.74 -7.41
CA GLU A 7 17.43 -13.86 -5.99
C GLU A 7 16.15 -13.85 -5.13
N LYS A 8 15.15 -13.01 -5.46
CA LYS A 8 13.82 -13.06 -4.83
C LYS A 8 13.14 -14.39 -5.06
N GLN A 9 13.13 -14.89 -6.30
CA GLN A 9 12.50 -16.15 -6.62
C GLN A 9 13.14 -17.31 -5.88
N ARG A 10 14.48 -17.33 -5.79
CA ARG A 10 15.20 -18.33 -5.00
C ARG A 10 14.81 -18.28 -3.53
N ALA A 11 14.75 -17.08 -2.94
CA ALA A 11 14.33 -16.92 -1.55
C ALA A 11 12.88 -17.39 -1.33
N TRP A 12 11.96 -17.07 -2.24
CA TRP A 12 10.58 -17.54 -2.16
C TRP A 12 10.45 -19.04 -2.28
N ASN A 13 11.21 -19.68 -3.18
CA ASN A 13 11.19 -21.14 -3.30
C ASN A 13 11.69 -21.81 -2.03
N LEU A 14 12.81 -21.33 -1.45
CA LEU A 14 13.34 -21.87 -0.20
C LEU A 14 12.34 -21.79 0.96
N VAL A 15 11.71 -20.63 1.14
CA VAL A 15 10.69 -20.45 2.19
C VAL A 15 9.45 -21.30 1.90
N SER A 16 9.07 -21.44 0.63
CA SER A 16 7.92 -22.28 0.24
C SER A 16 8.18 -23.75 0.56
N ASP A 17 9.38 -24.26 0.27
CA ASP A 17 9.76 -25.64 0.56
C ASP A 17 9.70 -25.93 2.06
N GLU A 18 10.21 -25.01 2.90
CA GLU A 18 10.14 -25.10 4.36
C GLU A 18 8.68 -25.17 4.85
N ILE A 19 7.81 -24.26 4.38
CA ILE A 19 6.39 -24.24 4.72
C ILE A 19 5.71 -25.56 4.32
N ILE A 20 5.98 -26.07 3.12
CA ILE A 20 5.37 -27.30 2.62
C ILE A 20 5.80 -28.51 3.46
N ILE A 21 7.08 -28.59 3.81
CA ILE A 21 7.61 -29.68 4.65
C ILE A 21 6.92 -29.68 6.01
N ASP A 22 6.82 -28.52 6.66
CA ASP A 22 6.20 -28.40 7.99
C ASP A 22 4.71 -28.76 7.96
N VAL A 23 3.97 -28.28 6.97
CA VAL A 23 2.53 -28.60 6.84
C VAL A 23 2.32 -30.09 6.56
N LYS A 24 3.15 -30.71 5.71
CA LYS A 24 3.09 -32.16 5.45
C LYS A 24 3.51 -33.01 6.65
N ALA A 25 4.30 -32.47 7.56
CA ALA A 25 4.63 -33.10 8.84
C ALA A 25 3.48 -32.98 9.87
N GLY A 26 2.37 -32.30 9.54
CA GLY A 26 1.20 -32.14 10.40
C GLY A 26 1.22 -30.87 11.27
N ASN A 27 2.16 -29.95 11.03
CA ASN A 27 2.23 -28.69 11.77
C ASN A 27 1.29 -27.63 11.17
N ASN A 28 0.80 -26.72 12.02
CA ASN A 28 0.12 -25.50 11.58
C ASN A 28 1.15 -24.38 11.38
N VAL A 29 1.20 -23.81 10.18
CA VAL A 29 2.17 -22.76 9.82
C VAL A 29 1.43 -21.44 9.58
N GLY A 30 1.86 -20.37 10.25
CA GLY A 30 1.32 -19.03 10.08
C GLY A 30 2.29 -18.10 9.36
N PHE A 31 1.88 -17.54 8.23
CA PHE A 31 2.61 -16.45 7.56
C PHE A 31 1.97 -15.11 7.93
N VAL A 32 2.70 -14.28 8.66
CA VAL A 32 2.20 -12.97 9.11
C VAL A 32 2.55 -11.86 8.12
N THR A 33 1.63 -10.93 7.92
CA THR A 33 1.81 -9.78 7.03
C THR A 33 1.26 -8.51 7.67
N LEU A 34 1.83 -7.37 7.29
CA LEU A 34 1.33 -6.07 7.73
C LEU A 34 0.15 -5.64 6.86
N GLY A 35 -0.90 -5.13 7.51
CA GLY A 35 -2.10 -4.68 6.83
C GLY A 35 -2.98 -5.86 6.43
N ASP A 36 -3.18 -6.04 5.14
CA ASP A 36 -4.04 -7.09 4.58
C ASP A 36 -3.23 -8.02 3.65
N ALA A 37 -3.52 -9.31 3.70
CA ALA A 37 -2.82 -10.34 2.92
C ALA A 37 -3.04 -10.23 1.41
N SER A 38 -4.09 -9.55 0.96
CA SER A 38 -4.48 -9.40 -0.44
C SER A 38 -4.14 -8.02 -1.02
N VAL A 39 -3.63 -7.08 -0.21
CA VAL A 39 -3.32 -5.71 -0.64
C VAL A 39 -1.80 -5.50 -0.70
N TYR A 40 -1.23 -5.52 -1.92
CA TYR A 40 0.21 -5.30 -2.16
C TYR A 40 1.17 -6.08 -1.24
N SER A 41 0.73 -7.26 -0.80
CA SER A 41 1.46 -8.14 0.12
C SER A 41 2.43 -9.06 -0.62
N THR A 42 3.55 -9.38 0.01
CA THR A 42 4.47 -10.40 -0.48
C THR A 42 3.92 -11.83 -0.31
N TYR A 43 2.91 -12.01 0.54
CA TYR A 43 2.23 -13.28 0.75
C TYR A 43 1.73 -13.89 -0.57
N THR A 44 1.23 -13.07 -1.49
CA THR A 44 0.67 -13.53 -2.77
C THR A 44 1.69 -14.29 -3.63
N TYR A 45 2.98 -13.93 -3.58
CA TYR A 45 4.02 -14.66 -4.31
C TYR A 45 4.22 -16.08 -3.74
N LEU A 46 4.18 -16.23 -2.41
CA LEU A 46 4.25 -17.54 -1.77
C LEU A 46 2.99 -18.36 -2.04
N LEU A 47 1.81 -17.73 -1.94
CA LEU A 47 0.53 -18.38 -2.22
C LEU A 47 0.50 -19.01 -3.63
N ASN A 48 1.05 -18.31 -4.64
CA ASN A 48 1.15 -18.85 -6.01
C ASN A 48 2.05 -20.09 -6.12
N ILE A 49 3.04 -20.24 -5.22
CA ILE A 49 3.95 -21.39 -5.23
C ILE A 49 3.32 -22.55 -4.44
N ILE A 50 2.76 -22.29 -3.26
CA ILE A 50 2.33 -23.34 -2.32
C ILE A 50 0.86 -23.74 -2.45
N GLY A 51 0.01 -22.91 -3.06
CA GLY A 51 -1.46 -23.01 -3.00
C GLY A 51 -2.03 -24.32 -3.54
N ASP A 52 -1.37 -24.93 -4.52
CA ASP A 52 -1.77 -26.23 -5.08
C ASP A 52 -1.07 -27.42 -4.42
N GLN A 53 -0.17 -27.17 -3.46
CA GLN A 53 0.70 -28.19 -2.86
C GLN A 53 0.29 -28.58 -1.44
N ILE A 54 -0.38 -27.68 -0.72
CA ILE A 54 -0.85 -27.84 0.66
C ILE A 54 -2.17 -27.07 0.86
N PRO A 55 -3.01 -27.42 1.85
CA PRO A 55 -4.16 -26.60 2.21
C PRO A 55 -3.71 -25.23 2.73
N VAL A 56 -4.32 -24.15 2.22
CA VAL A 56 -4.02 -22.78 2.64
C VAL A 56 -5.32 -22.02 2.89
N GLU A 57 -5.35 -21.28 3.99
CA GLU A 57 -6.40 -20.31 4.31
C GLU A 57 -5.79 -18.90 4.35
N THR A 58 -6.43 -17.95 3.67
CA THR A 58 -6.05 -16.53 3.70
C THR A 58 -6.99 -15.78 4.63
N ILE A 59 -6.45 -15.22 5.72
CA ILE A 59 -7.20 -14.40 6.67
C ILE A 59 -7.05 -12.93 6.28
N ALA A 60 -8.18 -12.26 6.05
CA ALA A 60 -8.19 -10.82 5.75
C ALA A 60 -7.72 -9.99 6.96
N GLY A 61 -7.01 -8.91 6.67
CA GLY A 61 -6.58 -7.91 7.64
C GLY A 61 -7.16 -6.53 7.33
N ILE A 62 -6.80 -5.55 8.16
CA ILE A 62 -7.18 -4.15 7.93
C ILE A 62 -6.08 -3.50 7.10
N ALA A 63 -6.40 -3.11 5.86
CA ALA A 63 -5.47 -2.40 5.00
C ALA A 63 -5.08 -1.04 5.60
N SER A 64 -3.85 -0.59 5.33
CA SER A 64 -3.35 0.66 5.95
C SER A 64 -4.22 1.88 5.60
N TYR A 65 -4.77 1.95 4.38
CA TYR A 65 -5.59 3.08 3.96
C TYR A 65 -6.99 3.09 4.58
N THR A 66 -7.57 1.93 4.90
CA THR A 66 -8.84 1.88 5.66
C THR A 66 -8.60 2.27 7.12
N GLN A 67 -7.47 1.87 7.70
CA GLN A 67 -7.06 2.30 9.03
C GLN A 67 -6.84 3.82 9.09
N ILE A 68 -6.16 4.40 8.09
CA ILE A 68 -5.95 5.85 7.97
C ILE A 68 -7.29 6.60 7.93
N ALA A 69 -8.24 6.14 7.10
CA ALA A 69 -9.54 6.80 6.98
C ALA A 69 -10.33 6.76 8.30
N ALA A 70 -10.36 5.60 8.97
CA ALA A 70 -10.99 5.44 10.27
C ALA A 70 -10.38 6.38 11.32
N GLN A 71 -9.06 6.47 11.34
CA GLN A 71 -8.34 7.34 12.27
C GLN A 71 -8.59 8.83 12.04
N LEU A 72 -8.65 9.25 10.78
CA LEU A 72 -8.99 10.62 10.41
C LEU A 72 -10.49 10.92 10.59
N SER A 73 -11.31 9.91 10.90
CA SER A 73 -12.78 10.01 10.96
C SER A 73 -13.38 10.54 9.65
N ILE A 74 -12.83 10.09 8.52
CA ILE A 74 -13.29 10.45 7.18
C ILE A 74 -13.67 9.21 6.39
N PRO A 75 -14.68 9.27 5.51
CA PRO A 75 -14.96 8.18 4.59
C PRO A 75 -13.90 8.12 3.48
N LEU A 76 -13.54 6.92 3.04
CA LEU A 76 -12.74 6.77 1.81
C LEU A 76 -13.57 7.18 0.58
N MET A 77 -14.84 6.80 0.55
CA MET A 77 -15.81 7.07 -0.51
C MET A 77 -17.22 7.08 0.08
N ILE A 78 -18.13 7.87 -0.51
CA ILE A 78 -19.56 7.90 -0.21
C ILE A 78 -20.38 7.89 -1.50
N ASP A 79 -21.59 7.34 -1.46
CA ASP A 79 -22.51 7.26 -2.60
C ASP A 79 -21.85 6.71 -3.88
N GLU A 80 -21.77 7.53 -4.93
CA GLU A 80 -21.23 7.18 -6.25
C GLU A 80 -19.74 7.51 -6.41
N GLU A 81 -19.06 7.96 -5.33
CA GLU A 81 -17.64 8.31 -5.39
C GLU A 81 -16.77 7.08 -5.69
N MET A 82 -15.87 7.22 -6.66
CA MET A 82 -14.89 6.19 -6.98
C MET A 82 -13.63 6.30 -6.12
N LEU A 83 -13.03 5.15 -5.81
CA LEU A 83 -11.75 5.03 -5.11
C LEU A 83 -10.76 4.20 -5.93
N GLU A 84 -9.58 4.76 -6.16
CA GLU A 84 -8.46 4.04 -6.77
C GLU A 84 -7.30 3.89 -5.78
N VAL A 85 -6.73 2.68 -5.68
CA VAL A 85 -5.60 2.37 -4.78
C VAL A 85 -4.38 1.91 -5.58
N LEU A 86 -3.36 2.76 -5.65
CA LEU A 86 -2.17 2.55 -6.49
C LEU A 86 -0.89 2.51 -5.66
N PRO A 87 0.14 1.77 -6.08
CA PRO A 87 1.47 1.93 -5.53
C PRO A 87 2.15 3.12 -6.24
N ALA A 88 2.96 3.87 -5.50
CA ALA A 88 3.76 4.95 -6.06
C ALA A 88 4.72 4.52 -7.17
N THR A 89 5.05 3.22 -7.24
CA THR A 89 5.92 2.62 -8.26
C THR A 89 5.18 2.32 -9.57
N ALA A 90 3.87 2.58 -9.66
CA ALA A 90 3.15 2.51 -10.93
C ALA A 90 3.69 3.56 -11.91
N PRO A 91 3.60 3.33 -13.24
CA PRO A 91 3.93 4.33 -14.23
C PRO A 91 3.20 5.67 -13.98
N MET A 92 3.91 6.79 -14.06
CA MET A 92 3.39 8.10 -13.66
C MET A 92 2.21 8.56 -14.52
N ASP A 93 2.17 8.16 -15.79
CA ASP A 93 1.04 8.35 -16.70
C ASP A 93 -0.22 7.62 -16.22
N LYS A 94 -0.09 6.40 -15.70
CA LYS A 94 -1.20 5.67 -15.08
C LYS A 94 -1.69 6.34 -13.80
N ILE A 95 -0.78 6.82 -12.95
CA ILE A 95 -1.15 7.56 -11.74
C ILE A 95 -1.90 8.85 -12.12
N SER A 96 -1.39 9.60 -13.09
CA SER A 96 -2.04 10.82 -13.58
C SER A 96 -3.44 10.55 -14.12
N ALA A 97 -3.61 9.53 -14.97
CA ALA A 97 -4.89 9.15 -15.55
C ALA A 97 -5.89 8.68 -14.47
N ALA A 98 -5.44 7.91 -13.50
CA ALA A 98 -6.26 7.49 -12.36
C ALA A 98 -6.74 8.69 -11.55
N ILE A 99 -5.86 9.67 -11.29
CA ILE A 99 -6.26 10.91 -10.63
C ILE A 99 -7.28 11.66 -11.47
N ASP A 100 -7.23 11.63 -12.81
CA ASP A 100 -8.20 12.36 -13.62
C ASP A 100 -9.62 11.78 -13.50
N VAL A 101 -9.75 10.46 -13.48
CA VAL A 101 -11.06 9.79 -13.59
C VAL A 101 -11.74 9.44 -12.26
N ASN A 102 -11.01 9.35 -11.14
CA ASN A 102 -11.58 8.97 -9.84
C ASN A 102 -11.75 10.15 -8.88
N ASP A 103 -12.70 10.06 -7.94
CA ASP A 103 -12.94 11.08 -6.91
C ASP A 103 -11.91 11.04 -5.78
N ASN A 104 -11.52 9.82 -5.40
CA ASN A 104 -10.64 9.54 -4.28
C ASN A 104 -9.46 8.66 -4.73
N ILE A 105 -8.25 8.99 -4.28
CA ILE A 105 -7.03 8.26 -4.63
C ILE A 105 -6.26 7.93 -3.37
N VAL A 106 -5.83 6.68 -3.25
CA VAL A 106 -4.82 6.26 -2.28
C VAL A 106 -3.54 5.92 -3.05
N ILE A 107 -2.45 6.61 -2.74
CA ILE A 107 -1.12 6.28 -3.26
C ILE A 107 -0.26 5.70 -2.13
N MET A 108 -0.07 4.39 -2.16
CA MET A 108 0.73 3.66 -1.18
C MET A 108 2.22 3.73 -1.51
N LYS A 109 3.08 3.69 -0.49
CA LYS A 109 4.55 3.64 -0.64
C LYS A 109 5.12 4.87 -1.36
N ILE A 110 4.51 6.05 -1.13
CA ILE A 110 4.90 7.33 -1.79
C ILE A 110 6.37 7.70 -1.63
N SER A 111 7.05 7.18 -0.59
CA SER A 111 8.50 7.37 -0.40
C SER A 111 9.35 6.94 -1.60
N ALA A 112 8.87 6.04 -2.45
CA ALA A 112 9.58 5.62 -3.65
C ALA A 112 9.72 6.74 -4.70
N HIS A 113 8.73 7.63 -4.80
CA HIS A 113 8.62 8.65 -5.86
C HIS A 113 8.04 9.99 -5.34
N SER A 114 8.38 10.37 -4.11
CA SER A 114 7.73 11.48 -3.38
C SER A 114 7.72 12.80 -4.15
N LYS A 115 8.87 13.22 -4.70
CA LYS A 115 8.97 14.48 -5.46
C LYS A 115 8.09 14.47 -6.70
N ALA A 116 8.15 13.40 -7.50
CA ALA A 116 7.37 13.32 -8.74
C ALA A 116 5.87 13.29 -8.48
N ILE A 117 5.43 12.61 -7.41
CA ILE A 117 4.03 12.60 -7.00
C ILE A 117 3.62 13.97 -6.46
N TYR A 118 4.46 14.63 -5.68
CA TYR A 118 4.19 15.99 -5.22
C TYR A 118 3.98 16.96 -6.39
N ASP A 119 4.90 16.95 -7.36
CA ASP A 119 4.81 17.78 -8.56
C ASP A 119 3.52 17.49 -9.34
N LEU A 120 3.16 16.21 -9.53
CA LEU A 120 1.92 15.82 -10.20
C LEU A 120 0.65 16.32 -9.48
N ILE A 121 0.59 16.18 -8.16
CA ILE A 121 -0.55 16.64 -7.36
C ILE A 121 -0.64 18.17 -7.36
N LYS A 122 0.51 18.86 -7.36
CA LYS A 122 0.59 20.31 -7.53
C LYS A 122 0.07 20.75 -8.90
N ASP A 123 0.50 20.11 -9.97
CA ASP A 123 0.08 20.45 -11.34
C ASP A 123 -1.43 20.25 -11.54
N LYS A 124 -2.04 19.31 -10.80
CA LYS A 124 -3.49 19.10 -10.78
C LYS A 124 -4.26 20.01 -9.81
N ASN A 125 -3.59 20.91 -9.11
CA ASN A 125 -4.17 21.80 -8.08
C ASN A 125 -4.86 21.05 -6.93
N LEU A 126 -4.27 19.93 -6.50
CA LEU A 126 -4.84 19.04 -5.47
C LEU A 126 -4.02 19.00 -4.18
N LEU A 127 -3.03 19.89 -3.99
CA LEU A 127 -2.23 19.94 -2.76
C LEU A 127 -3.07 20.15 -1.50
N ASP A 128 -4.07 21.04 -1.57
CA ASP A 128 -5.01 21.31 -0.47
C ASP A 128 -6.09 20.20 -0.30
N LYS A 129 -6.10 19.22 -1.21
CA LYS A 129 -7.03 18.10 -1.26
C LYS A 129 -6.37 16.78 -0.90
N ALA A 130 -5.21 16.84 -0.26
CA ALA A 130 -4.43 15.65 0.05
C ALA A 130 -3.83 15.69 1.46
N VAL A 131 -3.71 14.51 2.06
CA VAL A 131 -3.07 14.31 3.36
C VAL A 131 -2.05 13.17 3.26
N LEU A 132 -0.85 13.43 3.75
CA LEU A 132 0.19 12.43 3.90
C LEU A 132 0.11 11.82 5.29
N VAL A 133 0.02 10.49 5.35
CA VAL A 133 0.12 9.75 6.61
C VAL A 133 1.32 8.83 6.57
N GLN A 134 2.18 8.99 7.56
CA GLN A 134 3.41 8.24 7.76
C GLN A 134 3.23 7.35 8.98
N GLY A 135 3.56 6.05 8.88
CA GLY A 135 3.53 5.13 10.02
C GLY A 135 2.15 4.99 10.68
N ALA A 136 1.06 4.91 9.90
CA ALA A 136 -0.30 4.80 10.44
C ALA A 136 -0.41 3.65 11.45
N SER A 137 -0.98 3.92 12.62
CA SER A 137 -1.07 3.01 13.79
C SER A 137 0.27 2.51 14.36
N MET A 138 1.39 3.12 13.99
CA MET A 138 2.73 2.84 14.52
C MET A 138 3.16 3.94 15.49
N ALA A 139 4.28 3.75 16.21
CA ALA A 139 4.73 4.70 17.23
C ALA A 139 5.18 6.05 16.63
N GLU A 140 5.72 6.02 15.41
CA GLU A 140 6.24 7.15 14.65
C GLU A 140 5.19 7.85 13.78
N GLU A 141 3.91 7.63 14.08
CA GLU A 141 2.83 8.14 13.25
C GLU A 141 2.89 9.66 13.08
N LYS A 142 2.70 10.10 11.84
CA LYS A 142 2.59 11.51 11.50
C LYS A 142 1.59 11.73 10.39
N ILE A 143 0.62 12.61 10.65
CA ILE A 143 -0.36 13.08 9.68
C ILE A 143 -0.01 14.52 9.32
N THR A 144 0.18 14.80 8.04
CA THR A 144 0.56 16.14 7.57
C THR A 144 -0.28 16.51 6.33
N PRO A 145 -0.96 17.67 6.31
CA PRO A 145 -1.55 18.21 5.09
C PRO A 145 -0.50 18.28 3.98
N PHE A 146 -0.85 17.85 2.77
CA PHE A 146 0.17 17.64 1.74
C PHE A 146 0.77 18.96 1.22
N ASN A 147 0.03 20.06 1.31
CA ASN A 147 0.54 21.41 1.04
C ASN A 147 1.59 21.91 2.06
N GLN A 148 1.78 21.23 3.18
CA GLN A 148 2.74 21.59 4.24
C GLN A 148 4.00 20.72 4.24
N ILE A 149 4.11 19.75 3.32
CA ILE A 149 5.30 18.90 3.25
C ILE A 149 6.43 19.61 2.51
N ASP A 150 7.67 19.29 2.89
CA ASP A 150 8.83 19.60 2.07
C ASP A 150 8.97 18.54 0.97
N PRO A 151 8.80 18.89 -0.32
CA PRO A 151 8.91 17.93 -1.42
C PRO A 151 10.33 17.36 -1.59
N ALA A 152 11.36 17.99 -1.02
CA ALA A 152 12.72 17.48 -0.99
C ALA A 152 12.99 16.53 0.18
N ALA A 153 12.10 16.47 1.18
CA ALA A 153 12.29 15.62 2.35
C ALA A 153 12.14 14.13 1.99
N LYS A 154 13.01 13.32 2.59
CA LYS A 154 12.93 11.86 2.48
C LYS A 154 11.78 11.35 3.36
N LEU A 155 10.81 10.68 2.73
CA LEU A 155 9.70 10.07 3.45
C LEU A 155 10.06 8.65 3.93
N PRO A 156 9.56 8.22 5.11
CA PRO A 156 9.63 6.83 5.57
C PRO A 156 8.91 5.86 4.63
N TYR A 157 9.30 4.58 4.66
CA TYR A 157 8.74 3.56 3.77
C TYR A 157 7.21 3.41 3.90
N PHE A 158 6.69 3.42 5.13
CA PHE A 158 5.25 3.34 5.42
C PHE A 158 4.58 4.71 5.31
N SER A 159 4.73 5.36 4.16
CA SER A 159 4.03 6.60 3.84
C SER A 159 2.94 6.33 2.82
N THR A 160 1.74 6.84 3.08
CA THR A 160 0.56 6.74 2.21
C THR A 160 -0.02 8.14 2.01
N LEU A 161 -0.30 8.50 0.76
CA LEU A 161 -1.00 9.73 0.41
C LEU A 161 -2.46 9.40 0.15
N LEU A 162 -3.36 10.15 0.77
CA LEU A 162 -4.78 10.12 0.47
C LEU A 162 -5.15 11.45 -0.20
N VAL A 163 -5.75 11.38 -1.39
CA VAL A 163 -6.27 12.53 -2.14
C VAL A 163 -7.79 12.39 -2.20
N LYS A 164 -8.52 13.38 -1.70
CA LYS A 164 -9.99 13.43 -1.73
C LYS A 164 -10.44 14.74 -2.36
N LYS A 165 -10.78 14.73 -3.65
CA LYS A 165 -11.04 15.96 -4.43
C LYS A 165 -12.21 16.78 -3.89
N ASN A 166 -13.27 16.10 -3.46
CA ASN A 166 -14.52 16.72 -2.99
C ASN A 166 -14.57 16.93 -1.48
N PHE A 167 -13.50 16.56 -0.75
CA PHE A 167 -13.42 16.71 0.70
C PHE A 167 -12.52 17.89 1.07
N VAL A 168 -12.73 18.43 2.27
CA VAL A 168 -11.83 19.42 2.87
C VAL A 168 -11.33 18.81 4.18
N PHE A 169 -10.02 18.60 4.26
CA PHE A 169 -9.34 18.07 5.45
C PHE A 169 -9.30 19.09 6.59
#